data_AF-A0AAD5VA61-F1
#
_entry.id   AF-A0AAD5VA61-F1
#
_cell.length_a   1.000
_cell.length_b   1.000
_cell.length_c   1.000
_cell.angle_alpha   90.00
_cell.angle_beta   90.00
_cell.angle_gamma   90.00
#
_symmetry.space_group_name_H-M   'P 1'
#
loop_
_entity.id
_entity.type
_entity.pdbx_description
1 polymer ?
#
loop_
_entity_poly.entity_id
_entity_poly.type
_entity_poly.pdbx_seq_one_letter_code
_entity_poly.pdbx_strand_id
1 'polypeptide(L)'
;MPLLGLVLLACYAFSALAVGIHQIYPGMSPKQAFNGQHLNCNSSNTAADWWWVHATADPIGDRAPASIQIIFFMGYLLGPRDPDSPEFYVSVDGIFPNGTAFTQTLVASNATVTTIGEQVTGEWTGVGGFKTSGDLSSFQVYFDAPHVLDSPVTGTVIMKGNAPHHFACNTTTSPTFESAIPEGELTANEEAIYRDVGWAITIPGGVAVVDLTIEGSRQFFRGSGYHDQNWFPGLLSDVVATWSFGAGQAGPYTFSYIVIQARNSSRTLTTGFLARSGVILQNQCGTEKIGNDRNVLTPYGIDSDSRSGVPTPKGYIVEYILGNGERFEFNITALGRNPDIETYHRSVGTAVGGRVGERPSRGSTLFEWLNPGLLPYVPQ
;
A
#
# COMPACT_ATOMS: atom_id res chain seq x y z
N MET A 1 -35.42 -69.81 1.08
CA MET A 1 -35.40 -70.09 -0.38
C MET A 1 -35.93 -68.84 -1.11
N PRO A 2 -35.41 -68.48 -2.28
CA PRO A 2 -34.43 -67.39 -2.40
C PRO A 2 -34.81 -66.25 -3.37
N LEU A 3 -33.90 -65.26 -3.46
CA LEU A 3 -33.52 -64.44 -4.62
C LEU A 3 -34.39 -63.25 -5.14
N LEU A 4 -33.67 -62.11 -5.23
CA LEU A 4 -33.63 -61.08 -6.30
C LEU A 4 -34.72 -59.98 -6.41
N GLY A 5 -34.24 -58.73 -6.50
CA GLY A 5 -34.99 -57.60 -7.07
C GLY A 5 -34.44 -56.22 -6.67
N LEU A 6 -33.58 -55.65 -7.52
CA LEU A 6 -32.89 -54.36 -7.41
C LEU A 6 -33.79 -53.19 -7.90
N VAL A 7 -33.48 -51.93 -7.50
CA VAL A 7 -33.59 -50.63 -8.23
C VAL A 7 -34.44 -49.49 -7.60
N LEU A 8 -33.73 -48.40 -7.25
CA LEU A 8 -34.01 -46.92 -7.22
C LEU A 8 -35.30 -46.41 -6.49
N LEU A 9 -35.35 -45.27 -5.77
CA LEU A 9 -34.78 -43.94 -5.97
C LEU A 9 -34.86 -43.09 -4.67
N ALA A 10 -33.95 -42.10 -4.61
CA ALA A 10 -33.76 -40.95 -3.71
C ALA A 10 -34.89 -40.39 -2.83
N CYS A 11 -34.52 -39.95 -1.62
CA CYS A 11 -34.62 -38.54 -1.14
C CYS A 11 -34.13 -38.44 0.32
N TYR A 12 -32.94 -37.86 0.54
CA TYR A 12 -32.58 -37.27 1.83
C TYR A 12 -32.03 -35.88 1.60
N ALA A 13 -32.83 -34.88 1.98
CA ALA A 13 -32.38 -33.51 2.14
C ALA A 13 -31.51 -33.45 3.40
N PHE A 14 -30.24 -33.09 3.24
CA PHE A 14 -29.41 -32.57 4.32
C PHE A 14 -29.16 -31.09 4.05
N SER A 15 -29.84 -30.25 4.81
CA SER A 15 -29.57 -28.83 4.93
C SER A 15 -28.23 -28.67 5.64
N ALA A 16 -27.17 -28.31 4.91
CA ALA A 16 -25.90 -27.95 5.50
C ALA A 16 -26.00 -26.51 6.04
N LEU A 17 -26.12 -26.37 7.36
CA LEU A 17 -25.75 -25.17 8.09
C LEU A 17 -24.22 -25.03 7.99
N ALA A 18 -23.74 -24.27 7.02
CA ALA A 18 -22.38 -23.75 7.03
C ALA A 18 -22.33 -22.60 8.04
N VAL A 19 -22.18 -22.94 9.32
CA VAL A 19 -21.70 -21.99 10.32
C VAL A 19 -20.26 -21.67 9.93
N GLY A 20 -20.01 -20.44 9.50
CA GLY A 20 -18.68 -19.93 9.23
C GLY A 20 -17.83 -20.05 10.49
N ILE A 21 -16.95 -21.04 10.52
CA ILE A 21 -15.88 -21.11 11.49
C ILE A 21 -14.93 -19.96 11.13
N HIS A 22 -15.00 -18.86 11.89
CA HIS A 22 -13.86 -17.96 12.00
C HIS A 22 -12.65 -18.82 12.36
N GLN A 23 -11.74 -19.02 11.41
CA GLN A 23 -10.38 -19.39 11.76
C GLN A 23 -9.80 -18.16 12.48
N ILE A 24 -9.96 -18.16 13.81
CA ILE A 24 -9.00 -17.51 14.68
C ILE A 24 -7.67 -18.14 14.29
N TYR A 25 -6.82 -17.42 13.54
CA TYR A 25 -5.48 -17.89 13.22
C TYR A 25 -4.79 -18.27 14.53
N PRO A 26 -4.51 -19.57 14.79
CA PRO A 26 -3.81 -19.97 15.99
C PRO A 26 -2.34 -19.58 15.77
N GLY A 27 -1.95 -18.38 16.19
CA GLY A 27 -0.61 -17.89 15.90
C GLY A 27 -0.16 -16.54 16.47
N MET A 28 -1.04 -15.70 17.04
CA MET A 28 -0.55 -14.46 17.68
C MET A 28 0.12 -14.77 19.04
N SER A 29 1.44 -14.95 18.98
CA SER A 29 2.42 -15.08 20.06
C SER A 29 3.52 -14.04 19.81
N PRO A 30 4.31 -13.63 20.81
CA PRO A 30 4.18 -12.45 21.69
C PRO A 30 4.01 -11.12 20.91
N LYS A 31 4.02 -9.95 21.58
CA LYS A 31 3.86 -8.62 20.93
C LYS A 31 4.66 -8.54 19.61
N GLN A 32 3.94 -8.63 18.49
CA GLN A 32 4.50 -8.52 17.15
C GLN A 32 5.17 -7.15 17.01
N ALA A 33 6.38 -7.10 16.45
CA ALA A 33 7.00 -5.82 16.11
C ALA A 33 6.12 -5.07 15.11
N PHE A 34 6.07 -3.74 15.22
CA PHE A 34 5.22 -2.88 14.41
C PHE A 34 5.36 -3.11 12.90
N ASN A 35 6.58 -3.39 12.45
CA ASN A 35 6.94 -3.62 11.04
C ASN A 35 7.37 -5.08 10.76
N GLY A 36 7.02 -6.01 11.66
CA GLY A 36 7.43 -7.41 11.59
C GLY A 36 6.43 -8.28 10.81
N GLN A 37 6.84 -9.47 10.36
CA GLN A 37 5.98 -10.35 9.56
C GLN A 37 4.72 -10.78 10.32
N HIS A 38 3.52 -10.38 9.85
CA HIS A 38 2.24 -10.64 10.50
C HIS A 38 1.58 -11.94 10.03
N LEU A 39 1.86 -12.40 8.81
CA LEU A 39 1.26 -13.60 8.24
C LEU A 39 2.31 -14.66 7.89
N ASN A 40 1.96 -15.92 8.13
CA ASN A 40 2.72 -17.06 7.60
C ASN A 40 2.32 -17.32 6.15
N CYS A 41 2.93 -16.57 5.23
CA CYS A 41 2.71 -16.69 3.80
C CYS A 41 3.47 -17.89 3.25
N ASN A 42 2.79 -18.76 2.51
CA ASN A 42 3.47 -19.83 1.82
C ASN A 42 2.74 -20.30 0.55
N SER A 43 3.41 -21.13 -0.24
CA SER A 43 2.91 -21.68 -1.50
C SER A 43 1.57 -22.44 -1.41
N SER A 44 1.11 -22.82 -0.21
CA SER A 44 -0.14 -23.55 0.01
C SER A 44 -1.32 -22.66 0.43
N ASN A 45 -1.11 -21.35 0.61
CA ASN A 45 -2.16 -20.41 0.98
C ASN A 45 -2.16 -19.16 0.09
N THR A 46 -3.15 -18.31 0.28
CA THR A 46 -3.32 -17.02 -0.40
C THR A 46 -2.85 -15.84 0.43
N ALA A 47 -2.17 -16.09 1.55
CA ALA A 47 -1.72 -15.02 2.42
C ALA A 47 -0.56 -14.27 1.78
N ALA A 48 -0.56 -12.97 1.96
CA ALA A 48 0.50 -12.10 1.51
C ALA A 48 0.88 -11.09 2.59
N ASP A 49 2.18 -10.89 2.73
CA ASP A 49 2.80 -9.90 3.59
C ASP A 49 3.82 -9.14 2.74
N TRP A 50 3.76 -7.81 2.76
CA TRP A 50 4.60 -7.00 1.91
C TRP A 50 5.06 -5.71 2.59
N TRP A 51 6.34 -5.38 2.35
CA TRP A 51 6.97 -4.16 2.82
C TRP A 51 7.23 -3.27 1.62
N TRP A 52 6.60 -2.10 1.61
CA TRP A 52 6.67 -1.19 0.49
C TRP A 52 7.39 0.10 0.87
N VAL A 53 8.31 0.49 -0.01
CA VAL A 53 9.09 1.72 0.09
C VAL A 53 8.79 2.56 -1.12
N HIS A 54 8.64 3.86 -0.89
CA HIS A 54 8.64 4.86 -1.94
C HIS A 54 9.64 5.98 -1.60
N ALA A 55 10.41 6.40 -2.61
CA ALA A 55 11.16 7.64 -2.57
C ALA A 55 10.99 8.42 -3.88
N THR A 56 10.89 9.74 -3.79
CA THR A 56 10.80 10.63 -4.96
C THR A 56 11.61 11.91 -4.75
N ALA A 57 12.27 12.37 -5.80
CA ALA A 57 13.00 13.63 -5.84
C ALA A 57 12.05 14.82 -5.85
N ASP A 58 12.59 16.00 -5.59
CA ASP A 58 11.83 17.24 -5.72
C ASP A 58 11.43 17.47 -7.20
N PRO A 59 10.16 17.78 -7.49
CA PRO A 59 9.72 18.08 -8.86
C PRO A 59 10.40 19.33 -9.43
N ILE A 60 10.83 19.27 -10.70
CA ILE A 60 11.45 20.39 -11.41
C ILE A 60 10.67 20.72 -12.69
N GLY A 61 9.84 21.76 -12.61
CA GLY A 61 8.92 22.13 -13.69
C GLY A 61 7.86 21.04 -13.88
N ASP A 62 7.54 20.74 -15.13
CA ASP A 62 6.50 19.76 -15.50
C ASP A 62 7.05 18.36 -15.79
N ARG A 63 8.31 18.08 -15.41
CA ARG A 63 8.95 16.78 -15.62
C ARG A 63 8.61 15.82 -14.48
N ALA A 64 8.39 14.55 -14.81
CA ALA A 64 8.30 13.48 -13.83
C ALA A 64 9.54 13.52 -12.89
N PRO A 65 9.36 13.61 -11.57
CA PRO A 65 10.47 13.52 -10.65
C PRO A 65 11.10 12.12 -10.72
N ALA A 66 12.42 12.04 -10.51
CA ALA A 66 13.08 10.76 -10.31
C ALA A 66 12.46 10.07 -9.10
N SER A 67 12.11 8.79 -9.24
CA SER A 67 11.43 8.04 -8.17
C SER A 67 11.88 6.59 -8.14
N ILE A 68 11.65 5.96 -6.99
CA ILE A 68 11.78 4.51 -6.84
C ILE A 68 10.68 3.99 -5.92
N GLN A 69 10.20 2.79 -6.23
CA GLN A 69 9.34 1.97 -5.42
C GLN A 69 9.98 0.60 -5.28
N ILE A 70 10.06 0.11 -4.05
CA ILE A 70 10.60 -1.22 -3.76
C ILE A 70 9.57 -1.95 -2.92
N ILE A 71 9.13 -3.12 -3.37
CA ILE A 71 8.19 -3.94 -2.63
C ILE A 71 8.81 -5.31 -2.40
N PHE A 72 9.01 -5.67 -1.14
CA PHE A 72 9.41 -7.02 -0.74
C PHE A 72 8.16 -7.85 -0.52
N PHE A 73 7.97 -8.90 -1.32
CA PHE A 73 6.79 -9.77 -1.23
C PHE A 73 7.13 -11.11 -0.59
N MET A 74 6.24 -11.52 0.32
CA MET A 74 5.95 -12.92 0.63
C MET A 74 4.53 -13.21 0.17
N GLY A 75 4.34 -14.06 -0.83
CA GLY A 75 3.00 -14.35 -1.39
C GLY A 75 2.53 -13.40 -2.50
N TYR A 76 1.24 -13.46 -2.83
CA TYR A 76 0.63 -12.76 -3.98
C TYR A 76 -0.67 -12.05 -3.58
N LEU A 77 -0.84 -10.82 -4.07
CA LEU A 77 -1.98 -9.96 -3.74
C LEU A 77 -3.06 -9.92 -4.82
N LEU A 78 -2.64 -10.05 -6.07
CA LEU A 78 -3.47 -9.80 -7.23
C LEU A 78 -3.58 -11.08 -8.05
N GLY A 79 -4.74 -11.71 -7.99
CA GLY A 79 -5.05 -12.93 -8.73
C GLY A 79 -4.44 -14.20 -8.13
N PRO A 80 -4.92 -15.38 -8.58
CA PRO A 80 -4.40 -16.66 -8.13
C PRO A 80 -2.94 -16.83 -8.53
N ARG A 81 -2.12 -17.35 -7.61
CA ARG A 81 -0.72 -17.67 -7.89
C ARG A 81 -0.62 -18.74 -8.97
N ASP A 82 0.15 -18.46 -10.02
CA ASP A 82 0.62 -19.49 -10.94
C ASP A 82 1.61 -20.41 -10.17
N PRO A 83 1.43 -21.74 -10.19
CA PRO A 83 2.30 -22.68 -9.49
C PRO A 83 3.81 -22.50 -9.75
N ASP A 84 4.16 -22.02 -10.95
CA ASP A 84 5.54 -21.80 -11.38
C ASP A 84 6.09 -20.43 -10.94
N SER A 85 5.22 -19.55 -10.42
CA SER A 85 5.63 -18.22 -9.93
C SER A 85 6.37 -18.32 -8.59
N PRO A 86 7.44 -17.53 -8.40
CA PRO A 86 8.29 -17.61 -7.21
C PRO A 86 7.53 -17.24 -5.93
N GLU A 87 7.84 -17.89 -4.81
CA GLU A 87 7.17 -17.59 -3.54
C GLU A 87 7.60 -16.24 -2.94
N PHE A 88 8.84 -15.86 -3.18
CA PHE A 88 9.48 -14.65 -2.66
C PHE A 88 10.11 -13.86 -3.80
N TYR A 89 9.77 -12.58 -3.89
CA TYR A 89 10.31 -11.70 -4.92
C TYR A 89 10.29 -10.25 -4.45
N VAL A 90 11.08 -9.42 -5.14
CA VAL A 90 11.16 -7.99 -4.89
C VAL A 90 10.83 -7.25 -6.19
N SER A 91 9.83 -6.38 -6.17
CA SER A 91 9.56 -5.45 -7.27
C SER A 91 10.38 -4.19 -7.07
N VAL A 92 11.06 -3.72 -8.11
CA VAL A 92 11.79 -2.46 -8.13
C VAL A 92 11.35 -1.66 -9.34
N ASP A 93 10.54 -0.65 -9.09
CA ASP A 93 9.92 0.21 -10.10
C ASP A 93 10.39 1.65 -9.92
N GLY A 94 10.35 2.44 -10.98
CA GLY A 94 10.58 3.87 -10.81
C GLY A 94 10.72 4.65 -12.10
N ILE A 95 11.24 5.87 -11.95
CA ILE A 95 11.53 6.80 -13.04
C ILE A 95 12.95 7.32 -12.83
N PHE A 96 13.81 7.16 -13.84
CA PHE A 96 15.15 7.70 -13.83
C PHE A 96 15.14 9.24 -13.94
N PRO A 97 16.21 9.96 -13.54
CA PRO A 97 16.30 11.41 -13.70
C PRO A 97 16.14 11.93 -15.13
N ASN A 98 16.35 11.08 -16.14
CA ASN A 98 16.12 11.39 -17.55
C ASN A 98 14.65 11.24 -17.98
N GLY A 99 13.76 10.79 -17.08
CA GLY A 99 12.34 10.57 -17.32
C GLY A 99 11.97 9.15 -17.79
N THR A 100 12.95 8.27 -18.02
CA THR A 100 12.67 6.88 -18.44
C THR A 100 12.15 6.06 -17.26
N ALA A 101 10.99 5.42 -17.44
CA ALA A 101 10.45 4.48 -16.46
C ALA A 101 11.17 3.11 -16.55
N PHE A 102 11.24 2.40 -15.42
CA PHE A 102 11.80 1.05 -15.34
C PHE A 102 11.00 0.18 -14.36
N THR A 103 11.02 -1.12 -14.59
CA THR A 103 10.40 -2.14 -13.74
C THR A 103 11.30 -3.37 -13.73
N GLN A 104 11.59 -3.89 -12.55
CA GLN A 104 12.41 -5.08 -12.34
C GLN A 104 11.73 -5.98 -11.31
N THR A 105 11.71 -7.28 -11.58
CA THR A 105 11.27 -8.30 -10.62
C THR A 105 12.47 -9.19 -10.29
N LEU A 106 12.91 -9.13 -9.04
CA LEU A 106 14.04 -9.90 -8.54
C LEU A 106 13.53 -11.09 -7.75
N VAL A 107 13.85 -12.30 -8.20
CA VAL A 107 13.39 -13.54 -7.57
C VAL A 107 14.35 -13.97 -6.47
N ALA A 108 13.83 -14.26 -5.28
CA ALA A 108 14.61 -14.76 -4.15
C ALA A 108 14.31 -16.24 -3.91
N SER A 109 15.34 -16.99 -3.51
CA SER A 109 15.18 -18.43 -3.20
C SER A 109 14.54 -18.69 -1.84
N ASN A 110 14.60 -17.70 -0.94
CA ASN A 110 14.02 -17.73 0.39
C ASN A 110 13.87 -16.31 0.93
N ALA A 111 12.92 -16.07 1.82
CA ALA A 111 12.80 -14.84 2.57
C ALA A 111 12.68 -15.09 4.08
N THR A 112 13.35 -14.27 4.87
CA THR A 112 13.28 -14.33 6.34
C THR A 112 13.09 -12.95 6.92
N VAL A 113 12.23 -12.83 7.93
CA VAL A 113 12.03 -11.59 8.69
C VAL A 113 12.27 -11.91 10.17
N THR A 114 13.19 -11.17 10.78
CA THR A 114 13.59 -11.35 12.17
C THR A 114 13.40 -10.06 12.94
N THR A 115 13.06 -10.18 14.23
CA THR A 115 12.74 -9.04 15.09
C THR A 115 13.55 -9.08 16.39
N ILE A 116 14.03 -7.92 16.82
CA ILE A 116 14.65 -7.70 18.14
C ILE A 116 13.98 -6.46 18.75
N GLY A 117 12.97 -6.68 19.59
CA GLY A 117 12.06 -5.59 19.97
C GLY A 117 11.31 -5.07 18.74
N GLU A 118 11.31 -3.76 18.51
CA GLU A 118 10.72 -3.14 17.32
C GLU A 118 11.69 -3.05 16.13
N GLN A 119 12.97 -3.41 16.31
CA GLN A 119 13.91 -3.50 15.19
C GLN A 119 13.56 -4.72 14.35
N VAL A 120 13.42 -4.51 13.04
CA VAL A 120 13.10 -5.55 12.07
C VAL A 120 14.19 -5.66 11.03
N THR A 121 14.58 -6.89 10.67
CA THR A 121 15.48 -7.16 9.55
C THR A 121 14.83 -8.19 8.64
N GLY A 122 14.65 -7.82 7.37
CA GLY A 122 14.16 -8.69 6.31
C GLY A 122 15.26 -9.03 5.32
N GLU A 123 15.37 -10.30 4.92
CA GLU A 123 16.39 -10.80 4.00
C GLU A 123 15.72 -11.65 2.90
N TRP A 124 15.91 -11.27 1.64
CA TRP A 124 15.50 -12.01 0.45
C TRP A 124 16.77 -12.59 -0.19
N THR A 125 16.99 -13.89 0.01
CA THR A 125 18.24 -14.59 -0.33
C THR A 125 18.59 -14.42 -1.81
N GLY A 126 19.78 -13.90 -2.09
CA GLY A 126 20.28 -13.65 -3.45
C GLY A 126 19.87 -12.31 -4.05
N VAL A 127 19.08 -11.51 -3.34
CA VAL A 127 18.60 -10.19 -3.79
C VAL A 127 19.10 -9.06 -2.89
N GLY A 128 18.78 -9.13 -1.60
CA GLY A 128 19.01 -8.03 -0.67
C GLY A 128 18.01 -8.05 0.47
N GLY A 129 17.81 -6.92 1.14
CA GLY A 129 16.98 -6.88 2.32
C GLY A 129 16.72 -5.48 2.83
N PHE A 130 16.11 -5.41 4.01
CA PHE A 130 15.80 -4.17 4.68
C PHE A 130 16.05 -4.24 6.19
N LYS A 131 16.20 -3.06 6.80
CA LYS A 131 16.34 -2.87 8.25
C LYS A 131 15.52 -1.68 8.72
N THR A 132 14.72 -1.89 9.76
CA THR A 132 14.01 -0.85 10.50
C THR A 132 14.71 -0.61 11.83
N SER A 133 14.92 0.64 12.23
CA SER A 133 15.47 0.93 13.56
C SER A 133 14.47 0.60 14.68
N GLY A 134 14.97 0.25 15.87
CA GLY A 134 14.12 -0.11 17.02
C GLY A 134 13.31 1.04 17.61
N ASP A 135 13.55 2.28 17.19
CA ASP A 135 12.72 3.45 17.50
C ASP A 135 11.77 3.83 16.34
N LEU A 136 11.75 3.02 15.27
CA LEU A 136 10.96 3.20 14.05
C LEU A 136 11.24 4.52 13.31
N SER A 137 12.36 5.20 13.61
CA SER A 137 12.69 6.51 13.03
C SER A 137 13.45 6.42 11.70
N SER A 138 13.94 5.23 11.34
CA SER A 138 14.69 5.01 10.10
C SER A 138 14.40 3.65 9.48
N PHE A 139 14.51 3.63 8.15
CA PHE A 139 14.38 2.44 7.33
C PHE A 139 15.47 2.41 6.27
N GLN A 140 16.12 1.28 6.11
CA GLN A 140 17.17 1.08 5.12
C GLN A 140 16.84 -0.11 4.24
N VAL A 141 16.96 0.06 2.94
CA VAL A 141 17.02 -1.02 1.95
C VAL A 141 18.44 -1.14 1.44
N TYR A 142 18.89 -2.37 1.18
CA TYR A 142 20.12 -2.65 0.46
C TYR A 142 19.90 -3.77 -0.55
N PHE A 143 20.59 -3.66 -1.68
CA PHE A 143 20.66 -4.69 -2.69
C PHE A 143 22.10 -5.16 -2.86
N ASP A 144 22.25 -6.49 -2.91
CA ASP A 144 23.48 -7.18 -3.22
C ASP A 144 23.17 -8.30 -4.23
N ALA A 145 22.61 -7.91 -5.38
CA ALA A 145 22.20 -8.80 -6.46
C ALA A 145 23.05 -8.63 -7.73
N PRO A 146 24.41 -8.66 -7.67
CA PRO A 146 25.24 -8.46 -8.87
C PRO A 146 25.21 -9.64 -9.84
N HIS A 147 24.72 -10.80 -9.39
CA HIS A 147 24.74 -12.08 -10.14
C HIS A 147 23.41 -12.44 -10.81
N VAL A 148 22.37 -11.61 -10.68
CA VAL A 148 21.16 -11.74 -11.49
C VAL A 148 21.53 -11.24 -12.89
N LEU A 149 22.02 -12.16 -13.73
CA LEU A 149 22.76 -11.89 -14.96
C LEU A 149 22.06 -10.93 -15.93
N ASP A 150 20.73 -10.88 -15.90
CA ASP A 150 19.92 -10.07 -16.81
C ASP A 150 19.38 -8.76 -16.19
N SER A 151 19.48 -8.58 -14.87
CA SER A 151 18.87 -7.45 -14.13
C SER A 151 19.63 -7.08 -12.83
N PRO A 152 20.92 -6.69 -12.89
CA PRO A 152 21.68 -6.41 -11.67
C PRO A 152 21.16 -5.15 -10.97
N VAL A 153 20.86 -5.29 -9.67
CA VAL A 153 20.51 -4.18 -8.79
C VAL A 153 21.45 -4.19 -7.59
N THR A 154 22.09 -3.07 -7.32
CA THR A 154 23.02 -2.90 -6.18
C THR A 154 22.89 -1.52 -5.57
N GLY A 155 23.24 -1.40 -4.28
CA GLY A 155 23.28 -0.12 -3.58
C GLY A 155 22.28 -0.04 -2.44
N THR A 156 21.85 1.18 -2.08
CA THR A 156 21.03 1.41 -0.89
C THR A 156 19.97 2.48 -1.07
N VAL A 157 18.90 2.35 -0.28
CA VAL A 157 17.95 3.43 0.01
C VAL A 157 17.92 3.63 1.51
N ILE A 158 18.11 4.85 1.98
CA ILE A 158 18.09 5.18 3.41
C ILE A 158 17.02 6.25 3.64
N MET A 159 16.12 6.00 4.57
CA MET A 159 15.05 6.91 4.96
C MET A 159 15.15 7.27 6.43
N LYS A 160 14.92 8.55 6.72
CA LYS A 160 14.77 9.07 8.08
C LYS A 160 13.43 9.80 8.21
N GLY A 161 12.59 9.29 9.10
CA GLY A 161 11.24 9.79 9.33
C GLY A 161 11.22 11.21 9.91
N ASN A 162 10.21 11.99 9.54
CA ASN A 162 9.90 13.31 10.10
C ASN A 162 8.50 13.40 10.73
N ALA A 163 7.74 12.31 10.70
CA ALA A 163 6.42 12.18 11.31
C ALA A 163 6.38 10.87 12.11
N PRO A 164 5.57 10.79 13.19
CA PRO A 164 5.50 9.58 14.00
C PRO A 164 4.86 8.42 13.23
N HIS A 165 5.36 7.20 13.42
CA HIS A 165 4.76 5.99 12.89
C HIS A 165 3.32 5.83 13.39
N HIS A 166 2.47 5.17 12.61
CA HIS A 166 1.08 4.94 12.97
C HIS A 166 0.45 3.78 12.20
N PHE A 167 -0.58 3.17 12.79
CA PHE A 167 -1.50 2.32 12.03
C PHE A 167 -2.57 3.18 11.33
N ALA A 168 -3.38 2.54 10.50
CA ALA A 168 -4.37 3.19 9.65
C ALA A 168 -5.45 4.01 10.38
N CYS A 169 -5.82 3.56 11.57
CA CYS A 169 -7.09 3.95 12.20
C CYS A 169 -6.93 4.65 13.55
N ASN A 170 -5.77 4.48 14.18
CA ASN A 170 -5.39 5.07 15.44
C ASN A 170 -3.86 4.97 15.52
N THR A 171 -3.23 5.81 16.33
CA THR A 171 -1.77 5.96 16.33
C THR A 171 -1.01 4.70 16.74
N THR A 172 -1.58 3.72 17.46
CA THR A 172 -0.77 2.56 17.93
C THR A 172 -1.49 1.26 18.34
N THR A 173 -2.83 1.16 18.32
CA THR A 173 -3.51 0.07 19.08
C THR A 173 -3.97 -1.14 18.26
N SER A 174 -4.27 -0.95 16.97
CA SER A 174 -4.65 -2.04 16.08
C SER A 174 -4.06 -1.80 14.69
N PRO A 175 -3.47 -2.81 14.06
CA PRO A 175 -2.99 -2.68 12.69
C PRO A 175 -4.10 -2.80 11.63
N THR A 176 -5.31 -3.19 12.02
CA THR A 176 -6.46 -3.37 11.14
C THR A 176 -7.41 -2.17 11.22
N PHE A 177 -8.43 -2.15 10.37
CA PHE A 177 -9.41 -1.08 10.31
C PHE A 177 -10.62 -1.29 11.24
N GLU A 178 -10.51 -2.16 12.24
CA GLU A 178 -11.64 -2.56 13.08
C GLU A 178 -12.35 -1.39 13.78
N SER A 179 -11.64 -0.32 14.13
CA SER A 179 -12.26 0.84 14.77
C SER A 179 -13.08 1.71 13.80
N ALA A 180 -12.98 1.49 12.49
CA ALA A 180 -13.79 2.14 11.46
C ALA A 180 -15.05 1.36 11.08
N ILE A 181 -15.31 0.19 11.69
CA ILE A 181 -16.48 -0.63 11.34
C ILE A 181 -17.76 0.19 11.52
N PRO A 182 -18.57 0.37 10.45
CA PRO A 182 -19.81 1.11 10.53
C PRO A 182 -20.90 0.32 11.26
N GLU A 183 -21.96 1.02 11.67
CA GLU A 183 -23.17 0.35 12.15
C GLU A 183 -23.85 -0.47 11.03
N GLY A 184 -24.46 -1.59 11.46
CA GLY A 184 -25.17 -2.53 10.60
C GLY A 184 -24.35 -3.75 10.21
N GLU A 185 -24.97 -4.66 9.47
CA GLU A 185 -24.29 -5.88 9.00
C GLU A 185 -23.26 -5.55 7.92
N LEU A 186 -22.12 -6.25 7.98
CA LEU A 186 -21.07 -6.23 6.97
C LEU A 186 -21.27 -7.40 6.02
N THR A 187 -21.02 -7.16 4.73
CA THR A 187 -20.83 -8.24 3.75
C THR A 187 -19.48 -8.94 3.99
N ALA A 188 -19.28 -10.13 3.45
CA ALA A 188 -18.01 -10.86 3.59
C ALA A 188 -16.80 -10.07 3.06
N ASN A 189 -16.95 -9.31 1.97
CA ASN A 189 -15.87 -8.49 1.43
C ASN A 189 -15.58 -7.27 2.30
N GLU A 190 -16.59 -6.68 2.93
CA GLU A 190 -16.40 -5.61 3.90
C GLU A 190 -15.70 -6.14 5.15
N GLU A 191 -16.15 -7.28 5.69
CA GLU A 191 -15.53 -7.93 6.85
C GLU A 191 -14.03 -8.17 6.62
N ALA A 192 -13.67 -8.72 5.45
CA ALA A 192 -12.29 -8.96 5.07
C ALA A 192 -11.45 -7.67 5.04
N ILE A 193 -12.00 -6.57 4.52
CA ILE A 193 -11.30 -5.27 4.49
C ILE A 193 -11.14 -4.70 5.90
N TYR A 194 -12.19 -4.71 6.72
CA TYR A 194 -12.13 -4.09 8.05
C TYR A 194 -11.28 -4.87 9.05
N ARG A 195 -11.30 -6.22 8.97
CA ARG A 195 -10.70 -7.08 9.99
C ARG A 195 -9.40 -7.75 9.59
N ASP A 196 -9.24 -8.06 8.30
CA ASP A 196 -8.15 -8.94 7.86
C ASP A 196 -7.05 -8.20 7.10
N VAL A 197 -7.35 -7.01 6.55
CA VAL A 197 -6.32 -6.14 5.95
C VAL A 197 -5.60 -5.40 7.06
N GLY A 198 -4.29 -5.60 7.15
CA GLY A 198 -3.42 -4.85 8.05
C GLY A 198 -2.58 -3.81 7.34
N TRP A 199 -2.29 -2.73 8.05
CA TRP A 199 -1.48 -1.64 7.54
C TRP A 199 -0.73 -0.91 8.65
N ALA A 200 0.60 -0.94 8.57
CA ALA A 200 1.53 -0.34 9.51
C ALA A 200 2.45 0.65 8.80
N ILE A 201 2.36 1.93 9.14
CA ILE A 201 3.12 3.00 8.46
C ILE A 201 4.28 3.39 9.36
N THR A 202 5.46 2.85 9.04
CA THR A 202 6.68 3.05 9.83
C THR A 202 7.31 4.41 9.53
N ILE A 203 7.35 4.81 8.25
CA ILE A 203 7.87 6.11 7.81
C ILE A 203 6.76 6.82 7.02
N PRO A 204 5.87 7.62 7.66
CA PRO A 204 4.79 8.32 6.94
C PRO A 204 5.31 9.44 6.03
N GLY A 205 6.50 9.94 6.33
CA GLY A 205 7.19 10.98 5.61
C GLY A 205 8.57 11.18 6.18
N GLY A 206 9.46 11.78 5.41
CA GLY A 206 10.85 11.95 5.79
C GLY A 206 11.76 12.24 4.62
N VAL A 207 13.06 12.25 4.90
CA VAL A 207 14.10 12.38 3.88
C VAL A 207 14.54 11.00 3.45
N ALA A 208 14.52 10.75 2.15
CA ALA A 208 15.13 9.59 1.51
C ALA A 208 16.42 9.99 0.78
N VAL A 209 17.43 9.11 0.87
CA VAL A 209 18.62 9.14 0.01
C VAL A 209 18.65 7.81 -0.75
N VAL A 210 18.60 7.90 -2.07
CA VAL A 210 18.66 6.77 -2.99
C VAL A 210 20.02 6.81 -3.67
N ASP A 211 20.76 5.71 -3.59
CA ASP A 211 22.00 5.49 -4.34
C ASP A 211 22.02 4.03 -4.81
N LEU A 212 21.44 3.81 -5.98
CA LEU A 212 21.29 2.50 -6.60
C LEU A 212 21.93 2.48 -7.97
N THR A 213 22.37 1.30 -8.39
CA THR A 213 22.69 0.99 -9.79
C THR A 213 21.73 -0.10 -10.24
N ILE A 214 20.97 0.18 -11.30
CA ILE A 214 19.93 -0.68 -11.87
C ILE A 214 20.30 -0.92 -13.33
N GLU A 215 20.65 -2.16 -13.70
CA GLU A 215 21.08 -2.50 -15.06
C GLU A 215 22.25 -1.61 -15.57
N GLY A 216 23.17 -1.26 -14.66
CA GLY A 216 24.29 -0.35 -14.94
C GLY A 216 23.93 1.14 -14.97
N SER A 217 22.64 1.49 -14.92
CA SER A 217 22.17 2.88 -14.83
C SER A 217 22.11 3.34 -13.38
N ARG A 218 22.72 4.50 -13.08
CA ARG A 218 22.73 5.06 -11.73
C ARG A 218 21.42 5.79 -11.42
N GLN A 219 20.76 5.38 -10.34
CA GLN A 219 19.65 6.07 -9.71
C GLN A 219 20.15 6.73 -8.42
N PHE A 220 20.46 8.03 -8.49
CA PHE A 220 20.95 8.78 -7.34
C PHE A 220 20.15 10.07 -7.15
N PHE A 221 19.50 10.20 -5.99
CA PHE A 221 18.82 11.43 -5.60
C PHE A 221 18.55 11.47 -4.09
N ARG A 222 18.25 12.68 -3.61
CA ARG A 222 17.70 12.93 -2.28
C ARG A 222 16.32 13.54 -2.44
N GLY A 223 15.36 13.15 -1.61
CA GLY A 223 13.99 13.65 -1.68
C GLY A 223 13.11 13.16 -0.56
N SER A 224 11.81 13.06 -0.81
CA SER A 224 10.82 12.55 0.15
C SER A 224 10.79 11.03 0.17
N GLY A 225 10.68 10.43 1.36
CA GLY A 225 10.49 9.00 1.56
C GLY A 225 9.17 8.65 2.26
N TYR A 226 8.67 7.45 1.98
CA TYR A 226 7.52 6.82 2.64
C TYR A 226 7.77 5.31 2.74
N HIS A 227 7.37 4.69 3.86
CA HIS A 227 7.41 3.23 4.03
C HIS A 227 6.28 2.73 4.93
N ASP A 228 5.63 1.68 4.46
CA ASP A 228 4.68 0.88 5.20
C ASP A 228 4.90 -0.63 5.01
N GLN A 229 4.23 -1.38 5.87
CA GLN A 229 3.97 -2.79 5.72
C GLN A 229 2.47 -3.02 5.64
N ASN A 230 2.08 -3.96 4.81
CA ASN A 230 0.72 -4.42 4.70
C ASN A 230 0.66 -5.94 4.68
N TRP A 231 -0.49 -6.49 5.04
CA TRP A 231 -0.74 -7.92 4.95
C TRP A 231 -2.22 -8.19 4.76
N PHE A 232 -2.51 -9.33 4.13
CA PHE A 232 -3.87 -9.81 3.94
C PHE A 232 -3.85 -11.34 3.76
N PRO A 233 -4.72 -12.12 4.42
CA PRO A 233 -4.73 -13.58 4.28
C PRO A 233 -5.33 -14.09 2.95
N GLY A 234 -5.94 -13.21 2.16
CA GLY A 234 -6.58 -13.55 0.89
C GLY A 234 -6.00 -12.79 -0.30
N LEU A 235 -6.71 -12.83 -1.42
CA LEU A 235 -6.40 -12.03 -2.60
C LEU A 235 -7.15 -10.69 -2.53
N LEU A 236 -6.42 -9.57 -2.58
CA LEU A 236 -7.06 -8.24 -2.60
C LEU A 236 -7.99 -8.10 -3.80
N SER A 237 -7.67 -8.73 -4.93
CA SER A 237 -8.50 -8.74 -6.14
C SER A 237 -9.90 -9.32 -5.93
N ASP A 238 -10.12 -10.14 -4.90
CA ASP A 238 -11.40 -10.78 -4.63
C ASP A 238 -12.30 -9.94 -3.74
N VAL A 239 -11.71 -9.05 -2.93
CA VAL A 239 -12.43 -8.28 -1.90
C VAL A 239 -12.50 -6.78 -2.21
N VAL A 240 -11.51 -6.22 -2.92
CA VAL A 240 -11.45 -4.79 -3.27
C VAL A 240 -12.07 -4.57 -4.65
N ALA A 241 -12.93 -3.54 -4.77
CA ALA A 241 -13.36 -3.02 -6.07
C ALA A 241 -12.40 -1.90 -6.53
N THR A 242 -12.16 -0.92 -5.67
CA THR A 242 -11.20 0.16 -5.90
C THR A 242 -10.51 0.53 -4.60
N TRP A 243 -9.24 0.89 -4.71
CA TRP A 243 -8.38 1.37 -3.65
C TRP A 243 -7.59 2.55 -4.20
N SER A 244 -7.88 3.75 -3.67
CA SER A 244 -7.10 4.94 -3.95
C SER A 244 -6.23 5.23 -2.74
N PHE A 245 -4.91 5.23 -2.94
CA PHE A 245 -3.94 5.61 -1.91
C PHE A 245 -3.19 6.85 -2.35
N GLY A 246 -2.72 7.66 -1.41
CA GLY A 246 -1.70 8.63 -1.71
C GLY A 246 -0.94 9.06 -0.47
N ALA A 247 0.29 9.51 -0.68
CA ALA A 247 1.15 10.10 0.32
C ALA A 247 1.92 11.28 -0.27
N GLY A 248 2.29 12.23 0.57
CA GLY A 248 3.02 13.40 0.10
C GLY A 248 3.64 14.22 1.22
N GLN A 249 4.55 15.10 0.79
CA GLN A 249 5.14 16.12 1.64
C GLN A 249 5.07 17.46 0.93
N ALA A 250 4.61 18.49 1.65
CA ALA A 250 4.57 19.86 1.15
C ALA A 250 5.02 20.81 2.25
N GLY A 251 6.24 21.36 2.13
CA GLY A 251 6.84 22.18 3.18
C GLY A 251 6.87 21.45 4.54
N PRO A 252 6.21 21.96 5.60
CA PRO A 252 6.20 21.33 6.91
C PRO A 252 5.20 20.17 7.03
N TYR A 253 4.40 19.90 6.00
CA TYR A 253 3.31 18.94 6.06
C TYR A 253 3.74 17.58 5.52
N THR A 254 3.35 16.53 6.23
CA THR A 254 3.40 15.13 5.79
C THR A 254 1.97 14.60 5.84
N PHE A 255 1.50 13.96 4.77
CA PHE A 255 0.14 13.47 4.71
C PHE A 255 0.04 12.15 3.94
N SER A 256 -0.98 11.37 4.28
CA SER A 256 -1.42 10.23 3.48
C SER A 256 -2.93 10.04 3.57
N TYR A 257 -3.49 9.29 2.63
CA TYR A 257 -4.90 8.93 2.63
C TYR A 257 -5.12 7.57 1.96
N ILE A 258 -6.23 6.94 2.32
CA ILE A 258 -6.81 5.84 1.58
C ILE A 258 -8.31 6.05 1.42
N VAL A 259 -8.83 5.60 0.28
CA VAL A 259 -10.25 5.43 -0.02
C VAL A 259 -10.43 4.02 -0.62
N ILE A 260 -11.07 3.12 0.10
CA ILE A 260 -11.31 1.72 -0.32
C ILE A 260 -12.80 1.45 -0.44
N GLN A 261 -13.19 0.87 -1.57
CA GLN A 261 -14.51 0.30 -1.76
C GLN A 261 -14.40 -1.23 -1.90
N ALA A 262 -15.17 -1.96 -1.09
CA ALA A 262 -15.26 -3.41 -1.20
C ALA A 262 -16.03 -3.82 -2.47
N ARG A 263 -15.70 -4.99 -3.03
CA ARG A 263 -16.50 -5.59 -4.12
C ARG A 263 -17.95 -5.76 -3.70
N ASN A 264 -18.86 -5.35 -4.58
CA ASN A 264 -20.30 -5.40 -4.38
C ASN A 264 -20.79 -4.62 -3.15
N SER A 265 -20.03 -3.62 -2.68
CA SER A 265 -20.47 -2.67 -1.65
C SER A 265 -20.62 -1.26 -2.21
N SER A 266 -21.50 -0.48 -1.59
CA SER A 266 -21.61 0.98 -1.79
C SER A 266 -20.95 1.78 -0.66
N ARG A 267 -20.41 1.10 0.36
CA ARG A 267 -19.68 1.74 1.46
C ARG A 267 -18.22 1.92 1.07
N THR A 268 -17.67 3.05 1.48
CA THR A 268 -16.26 3.37 1.34
C THR A 268 -15.63 3.51 2.71
N LEU A 269 -14.51 2.81 2.92
CA LEU A 269 -13.60 3.04 4.03
C LEU A 269 -12.64 4.16 3.65
N THR A 270 -12.52 5.16 4.51
CA THR A 270 -11.57 6.26 4.35
C THR A 270 -10.62 6.30 5.53
N THR A 271 -9.35 6.58 5.26
CA THR A 271 -8.38 6.98 6.31
C THR A 271 -7.58 8.17 5.82
N GLY A 272 -7.21 9.03 6.77
CA GLY A 272 -6.44 10.23 6.54
C GLY A 272 -5.44 10.45 7.66
N PHE A 273 -4.18 10.64 7.28
CA PHE A 273 -3.11 11.08 8.16
C PHE A 273 -2.60 12.45 7.72
N LEU A 274 -2.44 13.36 8.67
CA LEU A 274 -1.85 14.66 8.47
C LEU A 274 -0.97 15.02 9.67
N ALA A 275 0.27 15.38 9.42
CA ALA A 275 1.19 15.92 10.40
C ALA A 275 1.80 17.24 9.91
N ARG A 276 2.12 18.15 10.84
CA ARG A 276 2.87 19.38 10.60
C ARG A 276 4.09 19.40 11.50
N SER A 277 5.29 19.42 10.91
CA SER A 277 6.56 19.47 11.64
C SER A 277 6.69 18.37 12.71
N GLY A 278 6.29 17.15 12.35
CA GLY A 278 6.33 15.98 13.24
C GLY A 278 5.21 15.88 14.28
N VAL A 279 4.29 16.84 14.31
CA VAL A 279 3.10 16.79 15.18
C VAL A 279 1.92 16.27 14.38
N ILE A 280 1.31 15.17 14.82
CA ILE A 280 0.09 14.62 14.22
C ILE A 280 -1.05 15.62 14.46
N LEU A 281 -1.70 16.05 13.38
CA LEU A 281 -2.90 16.87 13.40
C LEU A 281 -4.16 16.01 13.21
N GLN A 282 -4.06 14.97 12.38
CA GLN A 282 -5.11 14.00 12.15
C GLN A 282 -4.49 12.62 11.92
N ASN A 283 -5.09 11.59 12.51
CA ASN A 283 -4.94 10.20 12.10
C ASN A 283 -6.31 9.54 12.34
N GLN A 284 -7.17 9.60 11.32
CA GLN A 284 -8.54 9.14 11.42
C GLN A 284 -8.82 8.05 10.41
N CYS A 285 -9.81 7.23 10.74
CA CYS A 285 -10.45 6.35 9.81
C CYS A 285 -11.95 6.32 10.05
N GLY A 286 -12.70 5.95 9.02
CA GLY A 286 -14.14 5.83 9.14
C GLY A 286 -14.79 5.57 7.79
N THR A 287 -16.05 5.94 7.71
CA THR A 287 -16.77 5.98 6.44
C THR A 287 -16.99 7.44 6.03
N GLU A 288 -17.21 7.69 4.74
CA GLU A 288 -17.38 9.04 4.16
C GLU A 288 -18.43 9.94 4.86
N LYS A 289 -19.31 9.36 5.70
CA LYS A 289 -20.42 10.02 6.38
C LYS A 289 -20.10 10.57 7.78
N ILE A 290 -18.89 10.39 8.31
CA ILE A 290 -18.61 10.69 9.72
C ILE A 290 -18.05 12.11 9.92
N GLY A 291 -18.90 12.99 10.47
CA GLY A 291 -18.49 14.14 11.29
C GLY A 291 -17.55 15.18 10.67
N ASN A 292 -16.95 15.97 11.56
CA ASN A 292 -16.02 17.06 11.22
C ASN A 292 -14.55 16.61 11.19
N ASP A 293 -14.23 15.38 11.60
CA ASP A 293 -12.86 14.84 11.56
C ASP A 293 -12.75 13.80 10.44
N ARG A 294 -12.41 14.27 9.23
CA ARG A 294 -12.44 13.44 8.01
C ARG A 294 -11.47 13.94 6.95
N ASN A 295 -11.16 13.06 6.01
CA ASN A 295 -10.51 13.40 4.75
C ASN A 295 -11.50 13.29 3.58
N VAL A 296 -11.36 14.16 2.58
CA VAL A 296 -12.14 14.13 1.34
C VAL A 296 -11.19 14.09 0.17
N LEU A 297 -11.46 13.20 -0.78
CA LEU A 297 -10.66 13.02 -1.98
C LEU A 297 -11.50 13.41 -3.20
N THR A 298 -11.13 14.47 -3.89
CA THR A 298 -11.83 14.95 -5.09
C THR A 298 -10.92 14.80 -6.31
N PRO A 299 -11.17 13.83 -7.22
CA PRO A 299 -10.37 13.68 -8.44
C PRO A 299 -10.61 14.86 -9.39
N TYR A 300 -9.59 15.26 -10.14
CA TYR A 300 -9.74 16.25 -11.20
C TYR A 300 -8.91 15.91 -12.43
N GLY A 301 -9.40 16.40 -13.58
CA GLY A 301 -8.76 16.23 -14.88
C GLY A 301 -8.68 14.76 -15.31
N ILE A 302 -8.26 14.57 -16.55
CA ILE A 302 -8.03 13.23 -17.10
C ILE A 302 -6.57 13.15 -17.48
N ASP A 303 -5.97 12.03 -17.14
CA ASP A 303 -4.73 11.58 -17.71
C ASP A 303 -4.92 10.17 -18.27
N SER A 304 -4.36 9.92 -19.45
CA SER A 304 -4.46 8.62 -20.12
C SER A 304 -3.10 8.35 -20.76
N ASP A 305 -2.35 7.40 -20.21
CA ASP A 305 -1.15 6.91 -20.88
C ASP A 305 -1.58 5.90 -21.95
N SER A 306 -0.93 5.97 -23.10
CA SER A 306 -1.04 5.04 -24.22
C SER A 306 -0.87 3.56 -23.86
N ARG A 307 -0.20 3.24 -22.73
CA ARG A 307 0.06 1.86 -22.29
C ARG A 307 -1.19 1.14 -21.81
N SER A 308 -1.86 1.66 -20.78
CA SER A 308 -3.10 1.05 -20.28
C SER A 308 -4.32 1.45 -21.13
N GLY A 309 -4.31 2.65 -21.73
CA GLY A 309 -5.49 3.20 -22.42
C GLY A 309 -6.66 3.51 -21.49
N VAL A 310 -6.49 3.36 -20.17
CA VAL A 310 -7.52 3.59 -19.16
C VAL A 310 -7.51 5.08 -18.80
N PRO A 311 -8.66 5.78 -18.87
CA PRO A 311 -8.78 7.12 -18.32
C PRO A 311 -8.56 7.07 -16.80
N THR A 312 -7.65 7.89 -16.30
CA THR A 312 -7.33 8.01 -14.87
C THR A 312 -7.40 9.48 -14.44
N PRO A 313 -7.57 9.78 -13.13
CA PRO A 313 -7.48 11.14 -12.65
C PRO A 313 -6.10 11.74 -12.93
N LYS A 314 -6.06 12.98 -13.43
CA LYS A 314 -4.80 13.74 -13.54
C LYS A 314 -4.21 14.07 -12.16
N GLY A 315 -5.08 14.20 -11.17
CA GLY A 315 -4.72 14.49 -9.81
C GLY A 315 -5.92 14.48 -8.89
N TYR A 316 -5.69 14.87 -7.64
CA TYR A 316 -6.72 14.97 -6.63
C TYR A 316 -6.56 16.25 -5.81
N ILE A 317 -7.68 16.78 -5.34
CA ILE A 317 -7.72 17.70 -4.22
C ILE A 317 -7.97 16.85 -2.98
N VAL A 318 -7.00 16.84 -2.08
CA VAL A 318 -7.06 16.13 -0.79
C VAL A 318 -7.34 17.14 0.29
N GLU A 319 -8.51 17.04 0.91
CA GLU A 319 -8.92 17.89 2.01
C GLU A 319 -8.86 17.13 3.33
N TYR A 320 -8.31 17.76 4.36
CA TYR A 320 -8.36 17.29 5.74
C TYR A 320 -9.16 18.31 6.55
N ILE A 321 -10.27 17.87 7.13
CA ILE A 321 -11.10 18.66 8.04
C ILE A 321 -10.89 18.06 9.41
N LEU A 322 -10.32 18.84 10.34
CA LEU A 322 -10.06 18.41 11.70
C LEU A 322 -11.32 18.52 12.56
N GLY A 323 -11.39 17.77 13.67
CA GLY A 323 -12.53 17.83 14.59
C GLY A 323 -12.88 19.23 15.13
N ASN A 324 -11.92 20.17 15.14
CA ASN A 324 -12.13 21.58 15.52
C ASN A 324 -12.62 22.48 14.35
N GLY A 325 -12.81 21.92 13.16
CA GLY A 325 -13.23 22.62 11.94
C GLY A 325 -12.09 23.26 11.13
N GLU A 326 -10.84 23.16 11.57
CA GLU A 326 -9.70 23.60 10.76
C GLU A 326 -9.60 22.77 9.47
N ARG A 327 -9.27 23.44 8.36
CA ARG A 327 -9.20 22.82 7.03
C ARG A 327 -7.79 22.93 6.47
N PHE A 328 -7.34 21.85 5.87
CA PHE A 328 -6.11 21.76 5.11
C PHE A 328 -6.44 21.19 3.74
N GLU A 329 -5.81 21.71 2.70
CA GLU A 329 -6.06 21.32 1.33
C GLU A 329 -4.74 21.14 0.60
N PHE A 330 -4.61 20.02 -0.11
CA PHE A 330 -3.46 19.71 -0.95
C PHE A 330 -3.94 19.33 -2.35
N ASN A 331 -3.52 20.12 -3.33
CA ASN A 331 -3.65 19.76 -4.73
C ASN A 331 -2.45 18.89 -5.11
N ILE A 332 -2.72 17.62 -5.43
CA ILE A 332 -1.73 16.67 -5.94
C ILE A 332 -1.93 16.46 -7.44
N THR A 333 -0.85 16.48 -8.21
CA THR A 333 -0.88 16.39 -9.68
C THR A 333 0.14 15.36 -10.17
N ALA A 334 -0.27 14.45 -11.06
CA ALA A 334 0.65 13.53 -11.74
C ALA A 334 1.58 14.31 -12.69
N LEU A 335 2.87 13.99 -12.65
CA LEU A 335 3.87 14.38 -13.65
C LEU A 335 4.50 13.17 -14.35
N GLY A 336 4.38 11.98 -13.76
CA GLY A 336 4.78 10.71 -14.36
C GLY A 336 4.05 9.55 -13.72
N ARG A 337 4.02 8.40 -14.40
CA ARG A 337 3.34 7.20 -13.94
C ARG A 337 4.18 5.96 -14.18
N ASN A 338 4.34 5.15 -13.14
CA ASN A 338 4.95 3.82 -13.21
C ASN A 338 4.68 3.02 -11.92
N PRO A 339 4.08 1.81 -11.98
CA PRO A 339 3.52 1.17 -13.17
C PRO A 339 2.25 1.86 -13.68
N ASP A 340 1.93 1.61 -14.95
CA ASP A 340 0.66 1.96 -15.60
C ASP A 340 0.13 0.73 -16.32
N ILE A 341 -0.76 -0.01 -15.66
CA ILE A 341 -1.41 -1.20 -16.20
C ILE A 341 -2.92 -1.12 -15.97
N GLU A 342 -3.70 -1.94 -16.68
CA GLU A 342 -5.17 -1.87 -16.70
C GLU A 342 -5.85 -1.78 -15.32
N THR A 343 -5.32 -2.50 -14.33
CA THR A 343 -5.90 -2.56 -12.98
C THR A 343 -5.12 -1.78 -11.95
N TYR A 344 -3.99 -1.16 -12.29
CA TYR A 344 -3.13 -0.48 -11.33
C TYR A 344 -2.32 0.65 -11.94
N HIS A 345 -2.50 1.83 -11.36
CA HIS A 345 -1.85 3.07 -11.79
C HIS A 345 -1.17 3.70 -10.59
N ARG A 346 0.13 4.00 -10.73
CA ARG A 346 0.90 4.70 -9.69
C ARG A 346 1.54 5.95 -10.27
N SER A 347 1.08 7.10 -9.81
CA SER A 347 1.56 8.39 -10.26
C SER A 347 2.52 9.02 -9.26
N VAL A 348 3.52 9.73 -9.75
CA VAL A 348 4.40 10.61 -8.98
C VAL A 348 4.28 12.03 -9.51
N GLY A 349 4.43 13.02 -8.63
CA GLY A 349 4.38 14.40 -9.07
C GLY A 349 4.41 15.41 -7.93
N THR A 350 3.63 16.48 -8.06
CA THR A 350 3.67 17.63 -7.16
C THR A 350 2.56 17.60 -6.12
N ALA A 351 2.87 18.03 -4.90
CA ALA A 351 1.90 18.43 -3.90
C ALA A 351 1.98 19.95 -3.67
N VAL A 352 0.85 20.65 -3.73
CA VAL A 352 0.75 22.08 -3.43
C VAL A 352 -0.40 22.32 -2.47
N GLY A 353 -0.12 22.84 -1.28
CA GLY A 353 -1.16 22.97 -0.28
C GLY A 353 -0.69 23.34 1.12
N GLY A 354 -1.59 23.20 2.08
CA GLY A 354 -1.37 23.51 3.49
C GLY A 354 -2.67 23.88 4.18
N ARG A 355 -2.57 24.60 5.31
CA ARG A 355 -3.75 25.12 5.99
C ARG A 355 -4.49 26.13 5.10
N VAL A 356 -5.80 25.98 4.97
CA VAL A 356 -6.64 26.92 4.20
C VAL A 356 -6.51 28.33 4.79
N GLY A 357 -6.22 29.30 3.93
CA GLY A 357 -5.95 30.70 4.30
C GLY A 357 -4.48 31.03 4.58
N GLU A 358 -3.60 30.03 4.70
CA GLU A 358 -2.14 30.24 4.72
C GLU A 358 -1.55 30.21 3.30
N ARG A 359 -0.31 30.70 3.16
CA ARG A 359 0.44 30.56 1.89
C ARG A 359 0.70 29.07 1.61
N PRO A 360 0.38 28.56 0.41
CA PRO A 360 0.59 27.15 0.11
C PRO A 360 2.07 26.80 0.08
N SER A 361 2.39 25.64 0.65
CA SER A 361 3.67 24.98 0.53
C SER A 361 3.71 24.11 -0.72
N ARG A 362 4.92 23.74 -1.16
CA ARG A 362 5.14 22.87 -2.31
C ARG A 362 5.98 21.67 -1.89
N GLY A 363 5.82 20.58 -2.62
CA GLY A 363 6.70 19.42 -2.54
C GLY A 363 6.22 18.33 -3.49
N SER A 364 6.38 17.08 -3.06
CA SER A 364 6.20 15.89 -3.87
C SER A 364 5.09 15.00 -3.33
N THR A 365 4.58 14.14 -4.20
CA THR A 365 3.56 13.15 -3.86
C THR A 365 3.72 11.91 -4.72
N LEU A 366 3.23 10.81 -4.18
CA LEU A 366 2.82 9.64 -4.92
C LEU A 366 1.35 9.37 -4.62
N PHE A 367 0.61 8.95 -5.64
CA PHE A 367 -0.75 8.46 -5.47
C PHE A 367 -1.04 7.32 -6.43
N GLU A 368 -1.94 6.46 -6.01
CA GLU A 368 -2.23 5.19 -6.64
C GLU A 368 -3.72 5.01 -6.82
N TRP A 369 -4.05 4.29 -7.89
CA TRP A 369 -5.38 3.78 -8.11
C TRP A 369 -5.28 2.30 -8.49
N LEU A 370 -5.61 1.44 -7.53
CA LEU A 370 -5.77 0.00 -7.71
C LEU A 370 -7.26 -0.27 -7.97
N ASN A 371 -7.56 -0.78 -9.16
CA ASN A 371 -8.91 -0.92 -9.68
C ASN A 371 -9.19 -2.33 -10.24
N PRO A 372 -9.05 -3.40 -9.45
CA PRO A 372 -9.38 -4.76 -9.88
C PRO A 372 -10.89 -4.93 -10.18
N GLY A 373 -11.73 -4.00 -9.70
CA GLY A 373 -13.15 -3.92 -10.05
C GLY A 373 -13.43 -3.41 -11.47
N LEU A 374 -12.41 -2.90 -12.18
CA LEU A 374 -12.54 -2.29 -13.50
C LEU A 374 -13.60 -1.18 -13.53
N LEU A 375 -13.69 -0.42 -12.43
CA LEU A 375 -14.63 0.70 -12.33
C LEU A 375 -14.18 1.80 -13.30
N PRO A 376 -15.08 2.33 -14.15
CA PRO A 376 -14.71 3.41 -15.05
C PRO A 376 -14.44 4.68 -14.24
N TYR A 377 -13.36 5.39 -14.56
CA TYR A 377 -13.20 6.75 -14.09
C TYR A 377 -14.13 7.67 -14.90
N VAL A 378 -15.00 8.38 -14.20
CA VAL A 378 -15.86 9.42 -14.79
C VAL A 378 -15.34 10.77 -14.30
N PRO A 379 -14.80 11.63 -15.18
CA PRO A 379 -14.35 12.97 -14.80
C PRO A 379 -15.55 13.78 -14.29
N GLN A 380 -15.37 14.49 -13.18
CA GLN A 380 -16.36 15.44 -12.67
C GLN A 380 -16.35 16.75 -13.44
#